data_AF-A0A8T3RD69-F1
#
_entry.id   AF-A0A8T3RD69-F1
#
_cell.length_a   1.000
_cell.length_b   1.000
_cell.length_c   1.000
_cell.angle_alpha   90.00
_cell.angle_beta   90.00
_cell.angle_gamma   90.00
#
_symmetry.space_group_name_H-M   'P 1'
#
loop_
_entity.id
_entity.type
_entity.pdbx_description
1 polymer ?
#
loop_
_entity_poly.entity_id
_entity_poly.type
_entity_poly.pdbx_seq_one_letter_code
_entity_poly.pdbx_strand_id
1 'polypeptide(L)'
;MPGERISIANAPQAVHAPHVAPAPRVDHVARQDAVAQAAPDQAAANGFSAQEGGFCTSAQIRRFIKSRPYVPMHELRRRFELNGGADDVSVIPTPGGLVYLGLPARESQFIADLVRHGDVGLELCHDPRVPMVMGVFAIRPITRQ
;
A
#
# COMPACT_ATOMS: atom_id res chain seq x y z
N MET A 1 -3.29 53.69 59.10
CA MET A 1 -2.14 53.08 59.80
C MET A 1 -1.85 51.73 59.14
N PRO A 2 -0.57 51.41 58.90
CA PRO A 2 -0.10 50.58 57.78
C PRO A 2 0.33 49.16 58.20
N GLY A 3 0.62 48.32 57.21
CA GLY A 3 1.21 46.99 57.37
C GLY A 3 1.13 46.27 56.03
N GLU A 4 1.82 46.75 55.00
CA GLU A 4 3.23 46.49 54.70
C GLU A 4 3.45 45.17 53.95
N ARG A 5 4.13 45.36 52.82
CA ARG A 5 4.52 44.42 51.78
C ARG A 5 5.50 43.39 52.32
N ILE A 6 5.43 42.14 51.86
CA ILE A 6 6.65 41.42 51.46
C ILE A 6 6.39 40.69 50.14
N SER A 7 7.16 41.14 49.16
CA SER A 7 7.35 40.57 47.84
C SER A 7 8.42 39.49 47.94
N ILE A 8 8.17 38.31 47.37
CA ILE A 8 9.23 37.38 46.98
C ILE A 8 8.88 36.84 45.60
N ALA A 9 9.68 37.27 44.64
CA ALA A 9 9.69 36.80 43.26
C ALA A 9 10.04 35.30 43.23
N ASN A 10 9.15 34.49 42.67
CA ASN A 10 9.46 33.10 42.37
C ASN A 10 9.82 33.00 40.89
N ALA A 11 11.11 32.86 40.60
CA ALA A 11 11.62 32.59 39.26
C ALA A 11 11.29 31.14 38.87
N PRO A 12 10.89 30.84 37.61
CA PRO A 12 10.68 29.47 37.19
C PRO A 12 12.02 28.74 37.09
N GLN A 13 12.20 27.72 37.93
CA GLN A 13 13.28 26.74 37.80
C GLN A 13 13.17 26.04 36.44
N ALA A 14 14.29 26.07 35.71
CA ALA A 14 14.48 25.32 34.48
C ALA A 14 14.33 23.81 34.76
N VAL A 15 13.35 23.20 34.12
CA VAL A 15 13.15 21.76 34.08
C VAL A 15 14.35 21.10 33.39
N HIS A 16 15.04 20.26 34.16
CA HIS A 16 16.15 19.44 33.73
C HIS A 16 15.64 18.37 32.73
N ALA A 17 16.18 18.39 31.51
CA ALA A 17 15.91 17.36 30.51
C ALA A 17 16.52 16.01 30.93
N PRO A 18 15.87 14.86 30.65
CA PRO A 18 16.46 13.57 30.93
C PRO A 18 17.66 13.31 30.00
N HIS A 19 18.80 13.02 30.63
CA HIS A 19 20.02 12.53 30.00
C HIS A 19 19.72 11.17 29.35
N VAL A 20 19.60 11.15 28.02
CA VAL A 20 19.53 9.91 27.24
C VAL A 20 20.92 9.29 27.21
N ALA A 21 21.06 8.11 27.81
CA ALA A 21 22.25 7.27 27.69
C ALA A 21 22.38 6.75 26.25
N PRO A 22 23.61 6.65 25.68
CA PRO A 22 23.80 6.05 24.37
C PRO A 22 23.59 4.53 24.41
N ALA A 23 22.82 4.01 23.45
CA ALA A 23 22.59 2.59 23.25
C ALA A 23 23.90 1.82 22.98
N PRO A 24 24.03 0.56 23.41
CA PRO A 24 25.19 -0.26 23.09
C PRO A 24 25.26 -0.56 21.59
N ARG A 25 26.44 -0.35 21.00
CA ARG A 25 26.77 -0.80 19.65
C ARG A 25 26.70 -2.32 19.61
N VAL A 26 25.83 -2.85 18.77
CA VAL A 26 25.77 -4.29 18.50
C VAL A 26 26.81 -4.60 17.43
N ASP A 27 27.85 -5.35 17.82
CA ASP A 27 28.89 -5.82 16.91
C ASP A 27 28.30 -6.78 15.88
N HIS A 28 28.59 -6.53 14.60
CA HIS A 28 28.33 -7.45 13.50
C HIS A 28 29.25 -8.66 13.63
N VAL A 29 28.73 -9.74 14.24
CA VAL A 29 29.35 -11.07 14.14
C VAL A 29 28.65 -11.85 13.02
N ALA A 30 29.41 -12.08 11.96
CA ALA A 30 29.07 -12.91 10.82
C ALA A 30 28.79 -14.36 11.26
N ARG A 31 27.61 -14.86 10.90
CA ARG A 31 27.33 -16.29 10.67
C ARG A 31 26.26 -16.40 9.57
N GLN A 32 26.71 -16.48 8.32
CA GLN A 32 25.90 -16.95 7.21
C GLN A 32 26.30 -18.41 6.95
N ASP A 33 25.51 -19.33 7.49
CA ASP A 33 25.46 -20.70 7.02
C ASP A 33 24.20 -20.89 6.18
N ALA A 34 24.40 -21.56 5.06
CA ALA A 34 23.56 -21.67 3.88
C ALA A 34 22.13 -22.20 4.11
N VAL A 35 21.18 -21.65 3.35
CA VAL A 35 20.03 -22.42 2.84
C VAL A 35 19.78 -22.08 1.38
N ALA A 36 20.16 -23.03 0.52
CA ALA A 36 19.69 -23.37 -0.81
C ALA A 36 19.06 -22.26 -1.68
N GLN A 37 19.86 -21.80 -2.64
CA GLN A 37 19.42 -21.23 -3.91
C GLN A 37 18.57 -22.25 -4.68
N ALA A 38 17.31 -21.90 -4.95
CA ALA A 38 16.56 -22.45 -6.07
C ALA A 38 16.61 -21.45 -7.23
N ALA A 39 16.95 -21.98 -8.40
CA ALA A 39 17.41 -21.29 -9.59
C ALA A 39 16.47 -20.21 -10.17
N PRO A 40 17.01 -19.24 -10.93
CA PRO A 40 16.25 -18.26 -11.67
C PRO A 40 15.82 -18.87 -12.99
N ASP A 41 14.52 -19.04 -13.21
CA ASP A 41 14.02 -19.27 -14.56
C ASP A 41 12.61 -18.71 -14.74
N GLN A 42 12.54 -17.43 -15.08
CA GLN A 42 11.78 -16.95 -16.23
C GLN A 42 11.91 -15.43 -16.32
N ALA A 43 12.89 -15.01 -17.11
CA ALA A 43 12.73 -13.85 -17.96
C ALA A 43 11.57 -14.09 -18.92
N ALA A 44 10.33 -14.02 -18.41
CA ALA A 44 9.20 -13.70 -19.27
C ALA A 44 9.41 -12.23 -19.64
N ALA A 45 10.01 -12.02 -20.81
CA ALA A 45 10.11 -10.75 -21.50
C ALA A 45 8.71 -10.21 -21.83
N ASN A 46 7.92 -9.86 -20.81
CA ASN A 46 6.72 -9.06 -20.96
C ASN A 46 7.18 -7.62 -21.06
N GLY A 47 7.59 -7.26 -22.28
CA GLY A 47 7.87 -5.89 -22.69
C GLY A 47 6.62 -5.02 -22.55
N PHE A 48 6.32 -4.60 -21.32
CA PHE A 48 5.72 -3.30 -21.08
C PHE A 48 6.90 -2.41 -20.75
N SER A 49 7.43 -1.76 -21.79
CA SER A 49 8.32 -0.61 -21.63
C SER A 49 7.65 0.35 -20.67
N ALA A 50 8.30 0.58 -19.52
CA ALA A 50 7.94 1.67 -18.63
C ALA A 50 8.05 2.95 -19.46
N GLN A 51 6.91 3.47 -19.89
CA GLN A 51 6.84 4.65 -20.71
C GLN A 51 6.91 5.84 -19.76
N GLU A 52 7.98 6.62 -19.88
CA GLU A 52 8.28 7.82 -19.11
C GLU A 52 7.00 8.66 -18.88
N GLY A 53 6.59 8.80 -17.62
CA GLY A 53 5.54 9.74 -17.17
C GLY A 53 4.10 9.48 -17.65
N GLY A 54 3.79 8.28 -18.14
CA GLY A 54 2.50 8.00 -18.79
C GLY A 54 1.43 7.41 -17.86
N PHE A 55 0.32 8.13 -17.66
CA PHE A 55 -0.89 7.59 -17.04
C PHE A 55 -1.29 6.25 -17.68
N CYS A 56 -1.37 5.18 -16.88
CA CYS A 56 -1.81 3.88 -17.40
C CYS A 56 -3.30 3.92 -17.80
N THR A 57 -3.65 3.08 -18.79
CA THR A 57 -5.02 2.90 -19.27
C THR A 57 -5.67 1.68 -18.62
N SER A 58 -7.01 1.68 -18.54
CA SER A 58 -7.78 0.52 -18.05
C SER A 58 -7.48 -0.76 -18.83
N ALA A 59 -7.22 -0.67 -20.14
CA ALA A 59 -6.84 -1.80 -20.98
C ALA A 59 -5.46 -2.40 -20.59
N GLN A 60 -4.49 -1.54 -20.25
CA GLN A 60 -3.18 -1.99 -19.78
C GLN A 60 -3.30 -2.70 -18.43
N ILE A 61 -4.05 -2.11 -17.48
CA ILE A 61 -4.34 -2.74 -16.18
C ILE A 61 -5.02 -4.10 -16.38
N ARG A 62 -6.08 -4.15 -17.20
CA ARG A 62 -6.82 -5.39 -17.50
C ARG A 62 -5.88 -6.46 -18.07
N ARG A 63 -5.07 -6.11 -19.08
CA ARG A 63 -4.12 -7.05 -19.70
C ARG A 63 -3.13 -7.59 -18.68
N PHE A 64 -2.63 -6.74 -17.80
CA PHE A 64 -1.70 -7.12 -16.75
C PHE A 64 -2.32 -8.09 -15.75
N ILE A 65 -3.52 -7.79 -15.24
CA ILE A 65 -4.26 -8.69 -14.33
C ILE A 65 -4.53 -10.03 -15.00
N LYS A 66 -4.99 -10.04 -16.26
CA LYS A 66 -5.27 -11.27 -17.01
C LYS A 66 -4.06 -12.14 -17.31
N SER A 67 -2.85 -11.58 -17.23
CA SER A 67 -1.60 -12.34 -17.44
C SER A 67 -1.13 -13.12 -16.22
N ARG A 68 -1.80 -12.94 -15.06
CA ARG A 68 -1.36 -13.49 -13.77
C ARG A 68 -2.49 -14.22 -13.05
N PRO A 69 -2.18 -15.18 -12.17
CA PRO A 69 -3.18 -15.82 -11.34
C PRO A 69 -3.75 -14.86 -10.29
N TYR A 70 -2.93 -13.96 -9.75
CA TYR A 70 -3.29 -12.99 -8.73
C TYR A 70 -2.35 -11.77 -8.80
N VAL A 71 -2.86 -10.59 -8.47
CA VAL A 71 -2.10 -9.34 -8.41
C VAL A 71 -2.43 -8.57 -7.13
N PRO A 72 -1.49 -8.44 -6.18
CA PRO A 72 -1.64 -7.57 -5.02
C PRO A 72 -1.78 -6.09 -5.41
N MET A 73 -2.46 -5.28 -4.58
CA MET A 73 -2.62 -3.83 -4.84
C MET A 73 -1.29 -3.09 -5.00
N HIS A 74 -0.30 -3.41 -4.16
CA HIS A 74 1.02 -2.78 -4.20
C HIS A 74 1.78 -3.05 -5.52
N GLU A 75 1.49 -4.18 -6.19
CA GLU A 75 2.10 -4.47 -7.48
C GLU A 75 1.55 -3.58 -8.60
N LEU A 76 0.25 -3.26 -8.59
CA LEU A 76 -0.34 -2.33 -9.56
C LEU A 76 0.28 -0.94 -9.42
N ARG A 77 0.41 -0.47 -8.18
CA ARG A 77 1.03 0.82 -7.87
C ARG A 77 2.45 0.91 -8.42
N ARG A 78 3.27 -0.09 -8.10
CA ARG A 78 4.68 -0.13 -8.53
C ARG A 78 4.82 -0.31 -10.05
N ARG A 79 3.98 -1.13 -10.68
CA ARG A 79 4.13 -1.46 -12.12
C ARG A 79 3.77 -0.30 -13.02
N PHE A 80 2.77 0.47 -12.65
CA PHE A 80 2.22 1.55 -13.46
C PHE A 80 2.59 2.94 -12.95
N GLU A 81 3.45 3.03 -11.93
CA GLU A 81 3.91 4.29 -11.32
C GLU A 81 2.74 5.22 -11.03
N LEU A 82 1.71 4.67 -10.37
CA LEU A 82 0.45 5.38 -10.21
C LEU A 82 0.63 6.69 -9.45
N ASN A 83 0.15 7.77 -10.05
CA ASN A 83 0.22 9.12 -9.50
C ASN A 83 -0.67 9.23 -8.25
N GLY A 84 -0.05 9.18 -7.06
CA GLY A 84 -0.74 9.31 -5.77
C GLY A 84 0.15 8.95 -4.58
N GLY A 85 -0.25 9.39 -3.39
CA GLY A 85 0.45 9.11 -2.13
C GLY A 85 0.32 7.65 -1.73
N ALA A 86 1.35 7.07 -1.09
CA ALA A 86 1.38 5.65 -0.69
C ALA A 86 0.13 5.22 0.11
N ASP A 87 -0.45 6.17 0.85
CA ASP A 87 -1.61 5.98 1.72
C ASP A 87 -2.95 6.37 1.05
N ASP A 88 -2.96 6.64 -0.26
CA ASP A 88 -4.19 6.96 -0.98
C ASP A 88 -5.13 5.76 -0.95
N VAL A 89 -6.34 6.02 -0.44
CA VAL A 89 -7.44 5.06 -0.39
C VAL A 89 -8.66 5.66 -1.07
N SER A 90 -9.24 4.90 -2.00
CA SER A 90 -10.47 5.26 -2.70
C SER A 90 -11.56 4.24 -2.43
N VAL A 91 -12.81 4.70 -2.36
CA VAL A 91 -13.98 3.83 -2.22
C VAL A 91 -14.63 3.63 -3.58
N ILE A 92 -14.97 2.38 -3.90
CA ILE A 92 -15.74 2.07 -5.11
C ILE A 92 -16.99 1.25 -4.78
N PRO A 93 -18.08 1.43 -5.54
CA PRO A 93 -19.23 0.54 -5.47
C PRO A 93 -18.97 -0.78 -6.20
N THR A 94 -19.42 -1.88 -5.61
CA THR A 94 -19.46 -3.21 -6.23
C THR A 94 -20.82 -3.86 -6.00
N PRO A 95 -21.17 -4.96 -6.70
CA PRO A 95 -22.40 -5.70 -6.41
C PRO A 95 -22.51 -6.17 -4.95
N GLY A 96 -21.38 -6.39 -4.27
CA GLY A 96 -21.33 -6.81 -2.86
C GLY A 96 -21.32 -5.65 -1.85
N GLY A 97 -21.44 -4.39 -2.31
CA GLY A 97 -21.36 -3.20 -1.46
C GLY A 97 -20.13 -2.34 -1.76
N LEU A 98 -19.85 -1.39 -0.86
CA LEU A 98 -18.69 -0.50 -0.97
C LEU A 98 -17.42 -1.24 -0.54
N VAL A 99 -16.33 -1.06 -1.29
CA VAL A 99 -15.01 -1.61 -0.96
C VAL A 99 -13.94 -0.53 -1.06
N TYR A 100 -12.86 -0.72 -0.32
CA TYR A 100 -11.77 0.27 -0.17
C TYR A 100 -10.52 -0.23 -0.90
N LEU A 101 -9.97 0.57 -1.81
CA LEU A 101 -8.76 0.27 -2.56
C LEU A 101 -7.64 1.22 -2.16
N GLY A 102 -6.45 0.68 -1.89
CA GLY A 102 -5.23 1.44 -1.73
C GLY A 102 -4.67 1.98 -3.06
N LEU A 103 -5.52 2.57 -3.91
CA LEU A 103 -5.18 3.14 -5.21
C LEU A 103 -5.76 4.57 -5.31
N PRO A 104 -5.16 5.44 -6.15
CA PRO A 104 -5.74 6.73 -6.46
C PRO A 104 -7.13 6.60 -7.10
N ALA A 105 -7.93 7.66 -7.04
CA ALA A 105 -9.34 7.64 -7.43
C ALA A 105 -9.56 7.23 -8.90
N ARG A 106 -8.70 7.74 -9.79
CA ARG A 106 -8.78 7.45 -11.24
C ARG A 106 -8.62 5.96 -11.53
N GLU A 107 -7.57 5.35 -10.98
CA GLU A 107 -7.30 3.93 -11.22
C GLU A 107 -8.27 3.02 -10.47
N SER A 108 -8.75 3.46 -9.30
CA SER A 108 -9.83 2.78 -8.60
C SER A 108 -11.10 2.69 -9.45
N GLN A 109 -11.41 3.74 -10.22
CA GLN A 109 -12.53 3.70 -11.16
C GLN A 109 -12.33 2.66 -12.27
N PHE A 110 -11.10 2.48 -12.76
CA PHE A 110 -10.81 1.42 -13.73
C PHE A 110 -11.05 0.03 -13.15
N ILE A 111 -10.65 -0.21 -11.90
CA ILE A 111 -10.93 -1.47 -11.21
C ILE A 111 -12.44 -1.65 -11.04
N ALA A 112 -13.18 -0.60 -10.66
CA ALA A 112 -14.63 -0.66 -10.53
C ALA A 112 -15.33 -1.06 -11.84
N ASP A 113 -14.92 -0.48 -12.97
CA ASP A 113 -15.46 -0.84 -14.27
C ASP A 113 -15.16 -2.29 -14.67
N LEU A 114 -13.94 -2.77 -14.40
CA LEU A 114 -13.57 -4.16 -14.69
C LEU A 114 -14.33 -5.16 -13.83
N VAL A 115 -14.56 -4.85 -12.54
CA VAL A 115 -15.40 -5.66 -11.64
C VAL A 115 -16.84 -5.68 -12.12
N ARG A 116 -17.39 -4.50 -12.46
CA ARG A 116 -18.77 -4.38 -12.97
C ARG A 116 -18.99 -5.17 -14.26
N HIS A 117 -18.00 -5.24 -15.14
CA HIS A 117 -18.06 -6.05 -16.36
C HIS A 117 -17.77 -7.55 -16.13
N GLY A 118 -17.42 -7.96 -14.91
CA GLY A 118 -17.08 -9.35 -14.60
C GLY A 118 -15.76 -9.82 -15.21
N ASP A 119 -14.87 -8.90 -15.57
CA ASP A 119 -13.53 -9.22 -16.09
C ASP A 119 -12.54 -9.57 -14.98
N VAL A 120 -12.74 -8.99 -13.80
CA VAL A 120 -11.82 -9.05 -12.66
C VAL A 120 -12.61 -9.29 -11.38
N GLY A 121 -12.09 -10.16 -10.53
CA GLY A 121 -12.56 -10.38 -9.17
C GLY A 121 -11.66 -9.68 -8.15
N LEU A 122 -12.21 -9.41 -6.97
CA LEU A 122 -11.52 -8.76 -5.86
C LEU A 122 -11.25 -9.78 -4.75
N GLU A 123 -10.04 -9.72 -4.18
CA GLU A 123 -9.71 -10.38 -2.93
C GLU A 123 -9.89 -9.39 -1.78
N LEU A 124 -10.76 -9.71 -0.83
CA LEU A 124 -11.15 -8.81 0.26
C LEU A 124 -10.62 -9.29 1.62
N CYS A 125 -10.03 -8.36 2.37
CA CYS A 125 -9.81 -8.49 3.81
C CYS A 125 -10.87 -7.68 4.56
N HIS A 126 -11.35 -8.16 5.70
CA HIS A 126 -12.40 -7.52 6.50
C HIS A 126 -11.91 -7.04 7.87
N ASP A 127 -10.64 -6.68 8.01
CA ASP A 127 -10.04 -6.29 9.28
C ASP A 127 -10.20 -4.77 9.57
N PRO A 128 -10.72 -4.32 10.74
CA PRO A 128 -11.47 -5.06 11.75
C PRO A 128 -12.98 -5.16 11.45
N ARG A 129 -13.46 -4.60 10.32
CA ARG A 129 -14.83 -4.76 9.75
C ARG A 129 -15.00 -4.05 8.39
N VAL A 130 -13.91 -3.53 7.82
CA VAL A 130 -13.94 -2.72 6.61
C VAL A 130 -13.50 -3.62 5.45
N PRO A 131 -14.29 -3.75 4.36
CA PRO A 131 -13.90 -4.54 3.20
C PRO A 131 -12.80 -3.83 2.41
N MET A 132 -11.55 -4.18 2.70
CA MET A 132 -10.35 -3.69 2.02
C MET A 132 -9.93 -4.64 0.91
N VAL A 133 -9.60 -4.09 -0.26
CA VAL A 133 -9.09 -4.87 -1.39
C VAL A 133 -7.59 -5.14 -1.18
N MET A 134 -7.23 -6.42 -1.05
CA MET A 134 -5.84 -6.86 -0.93
C MET A 134 -5.19 -7.09 -2.29
N GLY A 135 -6.00 -7.55 -3.25
CA GLY A 135 -5.56 -7.86 -4.59
C GLY A 135 -6.71 -8.13 -5.54
N VAL A 136 -6.35 -8.42 -6.78
CA VAL A 136 -7.27 -8.68 -7.88
C VAL A 136 -6.85 -9.94 -8.63
N PHE A 137 -7.82 -10.61 -9.22
CA PHE A 137 -7.60 -11.79 -10.04
C PHE A 137 -8.48 -11.77 -11.28
N ALA A 138 -8.05 -12.46 -12.34
CA ALA A 138 -8.80 -12.51 -13.58
C ALA A 138 -10.01 -13.45 -13.46
N ILE A 139 -11.20 -12.98 -13.83
CA ILE A 139 -12.35 -13.85 -14.01
C ILE A 139 -12.31 -14.40 -15.44
N ARG A 140 -12.42 -15.72 -15.57
CA ARG A 140 -12.55 -16.39 -16.87
C ARG A 140 -14.02 -16.72 -17.10
N PRO A 141 -14.60 -16.34 -18.26
CA PRO A 141 -15.98 -16.69 -18.56
C PRO A 141 -16.14 -18.22 -18.53
N ILE A 142 -17.17 -18.69 -17.82
CA ILE A 142 -17.56 -20.10 -17.87
C ILE A 142 -18.63 -20.21 -18.97
N THR A 143 -18.27 -20.75 -20.14
CA THR A 143 -19.26 -21.14 -21.15
C THR A 143 -20.07 -22.31 -20.60
N ARG A 144 -21.34 -22.07 -20.31
CA ARG A 144 -22.32 -23.15 -20.10
C ARG A 144 -22.80 -23.59 -21.48
N GLN A 145 -22.43 -24.80 -21.88
CA GLN A 145 -23.00 -25.49 -23.05
C GLN A 145 -24.22 -26.28 -22.61
#